data_AF-A0A4R4Z8D2-F1
#
_entry.id   AF-A0A4R4Z8D2-F1
#
_cell.length_a   1.000
_cell.length_b   1.000
_cell.length_c   1.000
_cell.angle_alpha   90.00
_cell.angle_beta   90.00
_cell.angle_gamma   90.00
#
_symmetry.space_group_name_H-M   'P 1'
#
loop_
_entity.id
_entity.type
_entity.pdbx_description
1 polymer ?
#
loop_
_entity_poly.entity_id
_entity_poly.type
_entity_poly.pdbx_seq_one_letter_code
_entity_poly.pdbx_strand_id
1 'polypeptide(L)'
;MTKTDLPDLNEATRAAVAALAHRVRERDALDDRPDADLFATEFLTALRGQGWRPTAARPSQPWTEQIGPPPRPETARRGADLARAALRGEEVS
;
A
#
# COMPACT_ATOMS: atom_id res chain seq x y z
N MET A 1 31.92 -14.07 8.67
CA MET A 1 30.68 -13.47 8.14
C MET A 1 29.63 -13.52 9.24
N THR A 2 29.50 -12.43 9.99
CA THR A 2 28.49 -12.29 11.04
C THR A 2 27.12 -12.14 10.40
N LYS A 3 26.25 -13.09 10.66
CA LYS A 3 24.82 -13.04 10.36
C LYS A 3 24.28 -11.79 11.04
N THR A 4 23.90 -10.77 10.27
CA THR A 4 23.21 -9.59 10.79
C THR A 4 21.89 -10.09 11.35
N ASP A 5 21.84 -10.35 12.66
CA ASP A 5 20.60 -10.57 13.37
C ASP A 5 19.82 -9.26 13.28
N LEU A 6 18.95 -9.18 12.28
CA LEU A 6 17.90 -8.19 12.24
C LEU A 6 17.16 -8.29 13.57
N PRO A 7 17.02 -7.18 14.32
CA PRO A 7 16.44 -7.19 15.66
C PRO A 7 15.12 -7.94 15.61
N ASP A 8 14.99 -8.97 16.46
CA ASP A 8 13.87 -9.91 16.53
C ASP A 8 12.58 -9.21 16.09
N LEU A 9 12.19 -9.43 14.83
CA LEU A 9 11.09 -8.71 14.24
C LEU A 9 9.87 -9.13 15.04
N ASN A 10 9.33 -8.23 15.86
CA ASN A 10 8.16 -8.56 16.67
C ASN A 10 7.05 -9.14 15.78
N GLU A 11 6.15 -9.92 16.37
CA GLU A 11 5.12 -10.64 15.63
C GLU A 11 4.32 -9.73 14.67
N ALA A 12 4.03 -8.50 15.10
CA ALA A 12 3.37 -7.49 14.26
C ALA A 12 4.18 -7.12 12.99
N THR A 13 5.51 -7.05 13.07
CA THR A 13 6.36 -6.79 11.91
C THR A 13 6.36 -7.98 10.96
N ARG A 14 6.47 -9.20 11.47
CA ARG A 14 6.39 -10.42 10.64
C ARG A 14 5.05 -10.53 9.92
N ALA A 15 3.96 -10.26 10.63
CA ALA A 15 2.61 -10.25 10.05
C ALA A 15 2.46 -9.16 8.97
N ALA A 16 3.02 -7.98 9.19
CA ALA A 16 2.99 -6.90 8.19
C ALA A 16 3.80 -7.24 6.93
N VAL A 17 5.00 -7.84 7.08
CA VAL A 17 5.83 -8.30 5.95
C VAL A 17 5.05 -9.33 5.15
N ALA A 18 4.53 -10.37 5.80
CA ALA A 18 3.78 -11.43 5.14
C ALA A 18 2.54 -10.91 4.40
N ALA A 19 1.78 -9.99 5.01
CA ALA A 19 0.59 -9.41 4.40
C ALA A 19 0.93 -8.54 3.18
N LEU A 20 2.01 -7.76 3.24
CA LEU A 20 2.44 -6.93 2.11
C LEU A 20 2.98 -7.78 0.96
N ALA A 21 3.85 -8.75 1.27
CA ALA A 21 4.41 -9.65 0.27
C ALA A 21 3.32 -10.46 -0.44
N HIS A 22 2.30 -10.93 0.30
CA HIS A 22 1.14 -11.60 -0.27
C HIS A 22 0.39 -10.70 -1.28
N ARG A 23 0.08 -9.45 -0.93
CA ARG A 23 -0.60 -8.51 -1.85
C ARG A 23 0.23 -8.18 -3.07
N VAL A 24 1.55 -8.05 -2.93
CA VAL A 24 2.46 -7.81 -4.05
C VAL A 24 2.43 -9.01 -5.00
N ARG A 25 2.49 -10.23 -4.47
CA ARG A 25 2.37 -11.46 -5.28
C ARG A 25 1.02 -11.55 -5.99
N GLU A 26 -0.09 -11.26 -5.32
CA GLU A 26 -1.41 -11.26 -5.95
C GLU A 26 -1.52 -10.21 -7.07
N ARG A 27 -0.99 -9.01 -6.83
CA ARG A 27 -0.99 -7.92 -7.83
C ARG A 27 -0.13 -8.25 -9.05
N ASP A 28 1.04 -8.84 -8.82
CA ASP A 28 2.08 -9.02 -9.83
C ASP A 28 2.14 -10.46 -10.38
N ALA A 29 1.13 -11.29 -10.13
CA ALA A 29 1.09 -12.71 -10.51
C ALA A 29 1.30 -13.02 -12.01
N LEU A 30 1.28 -11.99 -12.87
CA LEU A 30 1.41 -12.09 -14.33
C LEU A 30 2.78 -11.63 -14.87
N ASP A 31 3.65 -11.05 -14.05
CA ASP A 31 4.95 -10.49 -14.45
C ASP A 31 6.11 -11.14 -13.69
N ASP A 32 7.27 -11.29 -14.34
CA ASP A 32 8.53 -11.72 -13.71
C ASP A 32 9.13 -10.55 -12.91
N ARG A 33 8.68 -10.41 -11.65
CA ARG A 33 8.95 -9.26 -10.79
C ARG A 33 9.89 -9.58 -9.63
N PRO A 34 10.58 -8.57 -9.09
CA PRO A 34 11.50 -8.74 -7.97
C PRO A 34 10.85 -9.37 -6.74
N ASP A 35 11.68 -10.03 -5.92
CA ASP A 35 11.27 -10.77 -4.72
C ASP A 35 10.38 -9.93 -3.79
N ALA A 36 9.12 -10.35 -3.68
CA ALA A 36 8.09 -9.67 -2.90
C ALA A 36 8.37 -9.66 -1.39
N ASP A 37 9.05 -10.68 -0.86
CA ASP A 37 9.41 -10.76 0.56
C ASP A 37 10.58 -9.82 0.87
N LEU A 38 11.57 -9.74 -0.04
CA LEU A 38 12.66 -8.76 0.06
C LEU A 38 12.12 -7.34 0.02
N PHE A 39 11.27 -7.01 -0.97
CA PHE A 39 10.63 -5.70 -1.07
C PHE A 39 9.84 -5.35 0.19
N ALA A 40 8.99 -6.27 0.68
CA ALA A 40 8.17 -6.01 1.86
C ALA A 40 9.01 -5.76 3.11
N THR A 41 10.13 -6.47 3.26
CA THR A 41 11.07 -6.31 4.38
C THR A 41 11.76 -4.95 4.35
N GLU A 42 12.29 -4.55 3.20
CA GLU A 42 12.96 -3.25 3.03
C GLU A 42 12.00 -2.10 3.26
N PHE A 43 10.80 -2.18 2.67
CA PHE A 43 9.77 -1.16 2.79
C PHE A 43 9.35 -0.92 4.24
N LEU A 44 9.06 -1.98 4.99
CA LEU A 44 8.63 -1.86 6.38
C LEU A 44 9.78 -1.43 7.30
N THR A 45 11.02 -1.79 6.96
CA THR A 45 12.21 -1.30 7.66
C THR A 45 12.38 0.21 7.48
N ALA A 46 12.22 0.71 6.25
CA ALA A 46 12.27 2.14 5.94
C ALA A 46 11.19 2.92 6.71
N LEU A 47 9.95 2.43 6.72
CA LEU A 47 8.86 3.04 7.49
C LEU A 47 9.16 3.07 8.99
N ARG A 48 9.73 2.00 9.56
CA ARG A 48 10.11 1.99 10.98
C ARG A 48 11.19 3.02 11.31
N GLY A 49 12.15 3.21 10.41
CA GLY A 49 13.16 4.27 10.50
C GLY A 49 12.55 5.67 10.53
N GLN A 50 11.40 5.86 9.87
CA GLN A 50 10.60 7.09 9.89
C GLN A 50 9.63 7.18 11.09
N GLY A 51 9.78 6.31 12.08
CA GLY A 51 8.95 6.33 13.30
C GLY A 51 7.62 5.58 13.20
N TRP A 52 7.28 5.00 12.05
CA TRP A 52 6.10 4.16 11.92
C TRP A 52 6.22 2.89 12.78
N ARG A 53 5.10 2.40 13.30
CA ARG A 53 5.05 1.22 14.18
C ARG A 53 3.98 0.25 13.67
N PRO A 54 4.36 -0.97 13.24
CA PRO A 54 3.39 -1.96 12.81
C PRO A 54 2.46 -2.33 13.96
N THR A 55 1.15 -2.33 13.70
CA THR A 55 0.14 -2.96 14.55
C THR A 55 -0.26 -4.30 13.94
N ALA A 56 -0.90 -5.17 14.72
CA ALA A 56 -1.36 -6.46 14.21
C ALA A 56 -2.23 -6.26 12.96
N ALA A 57 -1.86 -6.93 11.87
CA ALA A 57 -2.59 -6.85 10.62
C ALA A 57 -4.03 -7.37 10.82
N ARG A 58 -5.02 -6.53 10.48
CA ARG A 58 -6.41 -6.95 10.42
C ARG A 58 -6.73 -7.49 9.02
N PRO A 59 -7.67 -8.44 8.88
CA PRO A 59 -8.16 -8.85 7.57
C PRO A 59 -8.58 -7.61 6.79
N SER A 60 -8.16 -7.51 5.52
CA SER A 60 -8.68 -6.46 4.65
C SER A 60 -10.19 -6.64 4.55
N GLN A 61 -10.93 -5.58 4.84
CA GLN A 61 -12.33 -5.55 4.48
C GLN A 61 -12.42 -5.76 2.96
N PRO A 62 -13.34 -6.60 2.47
CA PRO A 62 -13.55 -6.72 1.03
C PRO A 62 -13.77 -5.34 0.46
N TRP A 63 -13.14 -5.06 -0.69
CA TRP A 63 -13.39 -3.82 -1.41
C TRP A 63 -14.86 -3.79 -1.81
N THR A 64 -15.67 -3.06 -1.06
CA THR A 64 -17.05 -2.84 -1.48
C THR A 64 -16.98 -1.84 -2.62
N GLU A 65 -17.20 -2.32 -3.85
CA GLU A 65 -17.52 -1.42 -4.95
C GLU A 65 -18.71 -0.58 -4.51
N GLN A 66 -18.52 0.75 -4.49
CA GLN A 66 -19.64 1.64 -4.26
C GLN A 66 -20.56 1.58 -5.48
N ILE A 67 -21.56 0.70 -5.43
CA ILE A 67 -22.63 0.64 -6.42
C ILE A 67 -23.69 1.66 -6.01
N GLY A 68 -23.60 2.87 -6.55
CA GLY A 68 -24.55 3.95 -6.31
C GLY A 68 -23.93 5.34 -6.51
N PRO A 69 -24.75 6.42 -6.45
CA PRO A 69 -24.22 7.76 -6.52
C PRO A 69 -23.14 7.98 -5.44
N PRO A 70 -22.08 8.74 -5.74
CA PRO A 70 -21.02 9.04 -4.77
C PRO A 70 -21.65 9.61 -3.50
N PRO A 71 -21.12 9.31 -2.30
CA PRO A 71 -21.73 9.72 -1.03
C PRO A 71 -21.70 11.25 -0.87
N ARG A 72 -20.87 11.91 -1.69
CA ARG A 72 -20.61 13.34 -1.78
C ARG A 72 -20.53 13.73 -3.25
N PRO A 73 -21.68 13.95 -3.92
CA PRO A 73 -21.72 14.26 -5.34
C PRO A 73 -20.91 15.51 -5.72
N GLU A 74 -20.84 16.48 -4.82
CA GLU A 74 -20.01 17.67 -4.95
C GLU A 74 -18.51 17.34 -4.98
N THR A 75 -18.08 16.39 -4.16
CA THR A 75 -16.67 15.95 -4.11
C THR A 75 -16.31 15.17 -5.37
N ALA A 76 -17.20 14.29 -5.83
CA ALA A 76 -17.01 13.54 -7.07
C ALA A 76 -16.96 14.47 -8.30
N ARG A 77 -17.84 15.48 -8.35
CA ARG A 77 -17.84 16.48 -9.42
C ARG A 77 -16.55 17.29 -9.44
N ARG A 78 -16.12 17.80 -8.27
CA ARG A 78 -14.86 18.52 -8.15
C ARG A 78 -13.68 17.65 -8.60
N GLY A 79 -13.60 16.40 -8.15
CA GLY A 79 -12.55 15.46 -8.57
C GLY A 79 -12.53 15.22 -10.08
N ALA A 80 -13.70 15.06 -10.70
CA ALA A 80 -13.82 14.90 -12.15
C ALA A 80 -13.35 16.15 -12.91
N ASP A 81 -13.66 17.34 -12.41
CA ASP A 81 -13.24 18.61 -13.03
C ASP A 81 -11.72 18.79 -12.95
N LEU A 82 -11.10 18.48 -11.81
CA LEU A 82 -9.64 18.48 -11.64
C LEU A 82 -8.96 17.45 -12.55
N ALA A 83 -9.50 16.24 -12.64
CA ALA A 83 -8.95 15.20 -13.53
C ALA A 83 -9.00 15.62 -15.00
N ARG A 84 -10.10 16.25 -15.43
CA ARG A 84 -10.22 16.79 -16.80
C ARG A 84 -9.25 17.95 -17.06
N ALA A 85 -9.03 18.83 -16.08
CA ALA A 85 -8.06 19.91 -16.18
C ALA A 85 -6.62 19.37 -16.33
N ALA A 86 -6.26 18.37 -15.51
CA ALA A 86 -4.96 17.70 -15.60
C ALA A 86 -4.74 17.01 -16.96
N LEU A 87 -5.77 16.35 -17.51
CA LEU A 87 -5.70 15.73 -18.84
C LEU A 87 -5.55 16.76 -19.98
N ARG A 88 -5.99 18.01 -19.76
CA ARG A 88 -5.76 19.13 -20.68
C ARG A 88 -4.44 19.85 -20.46
N GLY A 89 -3.66 19.47 -19.44
CA GLY A 89 -2.40 20.11 -19.08
C GLY A 89 -2.58 21.47 -18.38
N GLU A 90 -3.74 21.74 -17.80
CA GLU A 90 -4.00 22.94 -17.01
C GLU A 90 -3.38 22.80 -15.61
N GLU A 91 -2.78 23.87 -15.08
CA GLU A 91 -2.34 23.89 -13.68
C GLU A 91 -3.56 23.77 -12.75
N VAL A 92 -3.52 22.80 -11.84
CA VAL A 92 -4.58 22.52 -10.90
C VAL A 92 -4.12 22.94 -9.50
N SER A 93 -4.66 24.06 -8.99
CA SER A 93 -4.36 24.60 -7.65
C SER A 93 -5.46 24.32 -6.62
#